data_AF-A0AA35ZPH9-F1
#
_entry.id   AF-A0AA35ZPH9-F1
#
_cell.length_a   1.000
_cell.length_b   1.000
_cell.length_c   1.000
_cell.angle_alpha   90.00
_cell.angle_beta   90.00
_cell.angle_gamma   90.00
#
_symmetry.space_group_name_H-M   'P 1'
#
loop_
_entity.id
_entity.type
_entity.pdbx_description
1 polymer ?
#
loop_
_entity_poly.entity_id
_entity_poly.type
_entity_poly.pdbx_seq_one_letter_code
_entity_poly.pdbx_strand_id
1 'polypeptide(L)'
;MDSQKGDVEREAKNGLSGRNDNLCSSAGGLRRGVGTDNHKKSDKQKEELDEAIEISFAEPLRKSDAYKWQSGDDNDLAKSHQNDFHPSNPPYVPKGNRVCGGCNRDINYGNYLGCMGKYFHPECFRCHACSYPITEKEFSLSGKDTYHKTCFKELTHPKCEVCFQYIPLNGDGLIEYRLHPFWSQKYCPAHELDNTARCCSCERLEPMNVRYILLEDGRSLCLECLESAIMDTGECQPLYHSIRDYYEGMNMRIDQQIPMLLVERQALNDATTRDKNGFHRLPETRGICLYEEQTVASILRRPSVSGHRLVGMRTQYQKLTRRCEVTAILVLYGLPRLLTGAILAHHLMNAWLRLKGYRNLNPEVEAGICQVLSYMWLESEIMPNIPSSSSSSTTTSKKGGKSRNENKLGEFFMHQIAHDASPAYGGGFRAANAAVNTYGLRRTLDHIRLTGNFPL
;
A
#
# COMPACT_ATOMS: atom_id res chain seq x y z
N MET A 1 -38.97 34.07 -32.82
CA MET A 1 -38.58 34.05 -31.40
C MET A 1 -37.63 32.87 -31.20
N ASP A 2 -36.45 32.85 -31.82
CA ASP A 2 -35.29 33.78 -31.70
C ASP A 2 -34.60 33.68 -30.33
N SER A 3 -33.26 33.52 -30.25
CA SER A 3 -32.28 33.32 -31.33
C SER A 3 -30.96 32.72 -30.78
N GLN A 4 -30.27 31.92 -31.61
CA GLN A 4 -28.83 31.98 -32.01
C GLN A 4 -27.74 32.36 -30.97
N LYS A 5 -26.47 31.88 -30.99
CA LYS A 5 -25.59 31.11 -31.91
C LYS A 5 -24.35 30.66 -31.07
N GLY A 6 -23.49 29.72 -31.47
CA GLY A 6 -23.43 28.85 -32.66
C GLY A 6 -22.05 28.18 -32.82
N ASP A 7 -21.99 27.06 -33.54
CA ASP A 7 -20.76 26.30 -33.84
C ASP A 7 -19.98 26.84 -35.05
N VAL A 8 -18.69 26.48 -35.16
CA VAL A 8 -17.95 26.49 -36.44
C VAL A 8 -16.97 25.30 -36.51
N GLU A 9 -17.37 24.24 -37.20
CA GLU A 9 -16.43 23.36 -37.94
C GLU A 9 -16.33 23.82 -39.40
N ARG A 10 -15.19 23.59 -40.06
CA ARG A 10 -15.10 23.50 -41.54
C ARG A 10 -13.98 22.56 -41.98
N GLU A 11 -14.34 21.60 -42.83
CA GLU A 11 -13.40 20.75 -43.58
C GLU A 11 -13.10 21.26 -45.00
N ALA A 12 -11.93 20.82 -45.49
CA ALA A 12 -11.59 20.42 -46.87
C ALA A 12 -11.71 21.39 -48.06
N LYS A 13 -10.61 21.45 -48.85
CA LYS A 13 -10.61 20.99 -50.27
C LYS A 13 -9.19 20.83 -50.87
N ASN A 14 -9.05 19.85 -51.75
CA ASN A 14 -7.84 19.50 -52.51
C ASN A 14 -7.59 20.43 -53.73
N GLY A 15 -6.34 20.47 -54.22
CA GLY A 15 -5.95 21.03 -55.52
C GLY A 15 -4.59 20.46 -56.00
N LEU A 16 -4.47 20.13 -57.30
CA LEU A 16 -3.39 19.31 -57.90
C LEU A 16 -2.33 20.13 -58.70
N SER A 17 -1.27 19.42 -59.13
CA SER A 17 -0.31 19.74 -60.22
C SER A 17 0.99 20.49 -59.83
N GLY A 18 2.20 20.14 -60.31
CA GLY A 18 2.62 18.98 -61.11
C GLY A 18 4.02 19.13 -61.79
N ARG A 19 4.72 18.00 -62.04
CA ARG A 19 5.81 17.74 -63.02
C ARG A 19 7.10 18.61 -63.04
N ASN A 20 8.27 17.99 -62.75
CA ASN A 20 9.40 17.68 -63.67
C ASN A 20 10.61 18.67 -63.51
N ASP A 21 11.88 18.38 -63.86
CA ASP A 21 12.52 17.18 -64.43
C ASP A 21 14.03 17.00 -64.08
N ASN A 22 14.56 15.80 -64.39
CA ASN A 22 15.96 15.31 -64.56
C ASN A 22 17.21 16.24 -64.53
N LEU A 23 18.33 15.76 -63.94
CA LEU A 23 19.51 15.23 -64.70
C LEU A 23 20.65 14.61 -63.85
N CYS A 24 21.32 13.62 -64.48
CA CYS A 24 22.46 12.76 -64.06
C CYS A 24 23.73 13.56 -63.66
N SER A 25 24.71 13.11 -62.84
CA SER A 25 25.54 11.92 -63.08
C SER A 25 26.55 11.54 -61.96
N SER A 26 26.91 10.24 -61.91
CA SER A 26 28.25 9.65 -61.63
C SER A 26 28.88 9.52 -60.23
N ALA A 27 28.98 8.24 -59.83
CA ALA A 27 30.19 7.53 -59.33
C ALA A 27 30.69 7.68 -57.87
N GLY A 28 31.15 6.55 -57.31
CA GLY A 28 31.93 6.45 -56.06
C GLY A 28 31.24 5.61 -54.97
N GLY A 29 31.52 4.31 -54.91
CA GLY A 29 30.90 3.41 -53.92
C GLY A 29 31.76 3.14 -52.69
N LEU A 30 31.13 2.69 -51.59
CA LEU A 30 31.71 1.71 -50.67
C LEU A 30 30.59 1.06 -49.83
N ARG A 31 30.59 -0.28 -49.73
CA ARG A 31 29.64 -1.01 -48.87
C ARG A 31 30.09 -0.92 -47.40
N ARG A 32 29.18 -0.60 -46.47
CA ARG A 32 29.30 -0.96 -45.05
C ARG A 32 28.02 -1.68 -44.61
N GLY A 33 28.19 -2.76 -43.86
CA GLY A 33 27.08 -3.62 -43.41
C GLY A 33 26.28 -2.98 -42.28
N VAL A 34 24.96 -3.20 -42.32
CA VAL A 34 24.04 -2.90 -41.22
C VAL A 34 24.04 -4.09 -40.26
N GLY A 35 24.34 -3.87 -38.97
CA GLY A 35 24.37 -4.99 -38.02
C GLY A 35 24.96 -4.73 -36.63
N THR A 36 24.60 -3.64 -35.94
CA THR A 36 24.92 -3.45 -34.50
C THR A 36 23.90 -2.71 -33.65
N ASP A 37 22.96 -1.94 -34.23
CA ASP A 37 22.16 -0.99 -33.43
C ASP A 37 20.96 -1.58 -32.67
N ASN A 38 20.46 -2.75 -33.04
CA ASN A 38 19.27 -3.34 -32.37
C ASN A 38 19.55 -3.81 -30.94
N HIS A 39 20.77 -4.27 -30.62
CA HIS A 39 21.10 -4.76 -29.27
C HIS A 39 21.10 -3.64 -28.24
N LYS A 40 21.78 -2.52 -28.53
CA LYS A 40 21.84 -1.36 -27.63
C LYS A 40 20.49 -0.72 -27.37
N LYS A 41 19.55 -0.84 -28.33
CA LYS A 41 18.18 -0.36 -28.17
C LYS A 41 17.34 -1.25 -27.25
N SER A 42 17.45 -2.58 -27.37
CA SER A 42 16.74 -3.50 -26.47
C SER A 42 17.28 -3.49 -25.05
N ASP A 43 18.60 -3.32 -24.87
CA ASP A 43 19.20 -3.24 -23.54
C ASP A 43 18.76 -1.94 -22.83
N LYS A 44 18.75 -0.79 -23.53
CA LYS A 44 18.22 0.47 -22.97
C LYS A 44 16.74 0.41 -22.61
N GLN A 45 15.88 -0.16 -23.47
CA GLN A 45 14.45 -0.34 -23.17
C GLN A 45 14.20 -1.31 -22.01
N LYS A 46 15.20 -2.12 -21.64
CA LYS A 46 15.15 -3.03 -20.49
C LYS A 46 15.64 -2.35 -19.20
N GLU A 47 16.57 -1.41 -19.28
CA GLU A 47 16.95 -0.53 -18.16
C GLU A 47 15.83 0.47 -17.80
N GLU A 48 15.20 1.10 -18.81
CA GLU A 48 13.97 1.92 -18.64
C GLU A 48 12.78 1.12 -18.06
N LEU A 49 12.78 -0.21 -18.21
CA LEU A 49 11.79 -1.12 -17.63
C LEU A 49 12.10 -1.47 -16.18
N ASP A 50 13.37 -1.74 -15.84
CA ASP A 50 13.80 -1.97 -14.46
C ASP A 50 13.52 -0.70 -13.59
N GLU A 51 13.70 0.50 -14.13
CA GLU A 51 13.31 1.78 -13.47
C GLU A 51 11.79 1.90 -13.23
N ALA A 52 10.96 1.20 -14.01
CA ALA A 52 9.52 1.15 -13.82
C ALA A 52 9.05 0.08 -12.80
N ILE A 53 9.93 -0.85 -12.36
CA ILE A 53 9.55 -1.99 -11.48
C ILE A 53 8.94 -1.56 -10.15
N GLU A 54 9.28 -0.36 -9.68
CA GLU A 54 9.31 -0.10 -8.23
C GLU A 54 8.23 0.89 -7.77
N ILE A 55 7.49 1.44 -8.75
CA ILE A 55 6.23 2.15 -8.52
C ILE A 55 5.24 1.26 -7.75
N SER A 56 5.25 -0.05 -8.02
CA SER A 56 4.37 -1.05 -7.40
C SER A 56 4.48 -1.18 -5.88
N PHE A 57 5.70 -1.14 -5.35
CA PHE A 57 5.95 -1.28 -3.90
C PHE A 57 6.06 0.07 -3.18
N ALA A 58 6.29 1.16 -3.91
CA ALA A 58 6.61 2.46 -3.33
C ALA A 58 5.62 3.58 -3.68
N GLU A 59 4.51 3.31 -4.39
CA GLU A 59 3.33 4.19 -4.34
C GLU A 59 2.58 4.03 -3.01
N PRO A 60 2.67 5.00 -2.08
CA PRO A 60 1.60 5.12 -1.10
C PRO A 60 0.29 5.35 -1.84
N LEU A 61 -0.82 4.77 -1.35
CA LEU A 61 -2.16 4.94 -1.91
C LEU A 61 -2.57 6.43 -1.98
N ARG A 62 -2.17 7.11 -3.06
CA ARG A 62 -2.41 8.53 -3.35
C ARG A 62 -3.56 8.71 -4.33
N LYS A 63 -4.62 7.97 -4.04
CA LYS A 63 -6.02 8.27 -4.37
C LYS A 63 -6.87 7.61 -3.30
N SER A 64 -7.08 8.33 -2.18
CA SER A 64 -8.35 8.18 -1.51
C SER A 64 -9.33 9.06 -2.27
N ASP A 65 -10.22 8.43 -3.04
CA ASP A 65 -11.54 9.01 -3.20
C ASP A 65 -12.06 9.27 -1.79
N ALA A 66 -12.49 10.50 -1.54
CA ALA A 66 -13.05 10.85 -0.24
C ALA A 66 -14.30 9.99 -0.04
N TYR A 67 -14.18 8.93 0.77
CA TYR A 67 -15.29 8.07 1.16
C TYR A 67 -16.28 8.89 1.99
N LYS A 68 -17.13 9.62 1.26
CA LYS A 68 -18.27 10.33 1.79
C LYS A 68 -19.24 9.27 2.28
N TRP A 69 -19.18 8.99 3.58
CA TRP A 69 -20.19 8.20 4.27
C TRP A 69 -21.52 8.94 4.14
N GLN A 70 -22.27 8.60 3.09
CA GLN A 70 -23.70 8.81 3.05
C GLN A 70 -24.31 7.70 3.89
N SER A 71 -24.71 8.04 5.11
CA SER A 71 -25.52 7.16 5.95
C SER A 71 -26.75 6.75 5.14
N GLY A 72 -26.91 5.45 4.91
CA GLY A 72 -28.19 4.92 4.43
C GLY A 72 -29.21 5.08 5.55
N ASP A 73 -30.25 5.89 5.30
CA ASP A 73 -31.46 6.10 6.10
C ASP A 73 -31.41 5.76 7.61
N ASP A 74 -30.51 6.42 8.34
CA ASP A 74 -30.67 6.69 9.78
C ASP A 74 -30.55 8.20 10.00
N ASN A 75 -31.70 8.88 9.92
CA ASN A 75 -31.82 10.34 9.94
C ASN A 75 -31.78 10.93 11.37
N ASP A 76 -30.85 10.44 12.18
CA ASP A 76 -30.57 10.95 13.54
C ASP A 76 -29.54 12.08 13.50
N LEU A 77 -29.96 13.19 12.89
CA LEU A 77 -29.34 14.50 13.13
C LEU A 77 -29.34 14.77 14.63
N ALA A 78 -28.14 14.88 15.21
CA ALA A 78 -27.92 15.23 16.62
C ALA A 78 -28.41 16.67 16.92
N LYS A 79 -29.74 16.82 17.07
CA LYS A 79 -30.38 18.08 17.43
C LYS A 79 -30.11 18.38 18.89
N SER A 80 -29.51 19.54 19.16
CA SER A 80 -29.44 20.10 20.50
C SER A 80 -30.84 20.48 20.97
N HIS A 81 -31.46 19.61 21.76
CA HIS A 81 -32.75 19.90 22.38
C HIS A 81 -32.56 20.65 23.70
N GLN A 82 -33.38 21.67 23.92
CA GLN A 82 -33.45 22.41 25.18
C GLN A 82 -34.57 21.85 26.07
N ASN A 83 -34.29 21.72 27.36
CA ASN A 83 -35.27 21.35 28.38
C ASN A 83 -36.06 22.58 28.86
N ASP A 84 -37.39 22.53 28.78
CA ASP A 84 -38.28 23.52 29.41
C ASP A 84 -38.36 23.28 30.93
N PHE A 85 -37.53 23.99 31.67
CA PHE A 85 -37.58 24.03 33.13
C PHE A 85 -38.77 24.87 33.60
N HIS A 86 -39.84 24.23 34.06
CA HIS A 86 -40.95 24.90 34.75
C HIS A 86 -40.67 25.06 36.26
N PRO A 87 -40.50 26.28 36.79
CA PRO A 87 -40.45 26.53 38.22
C PRO A 87 -41.86 26.52 38.82
N SER A 88 -41.98 26.07 40.07
CA SER A 88 -43.27 25.88 40.74
C SER A 88 -43.87 27.18 41.30
N ASN A 89 -45.09 27.54 40.90
CA ASN A 89 -46.21 27.76 41.83
C ASN A 89 -47.58 27.80 41.10
N PRO A 90 -48.70 27.37 41.73
CA PRO A 90 -49.89 26.96 41.00
C PRO A 90 -51.06 27.97 41.02
N PRO A 91 -51.83 28.01 39.93
CA PRO A 91 -53.29 28.06 40.00
C PRO A 91 -53.90 26.82 39.34
N TYR A 92 -54.52 25.98 40.16
CA TYR A 92 -55.39 24.83 39.85
C TYR A 92 -55.65 24.51 38.35
N VAL A 93 -54.81 23.66 37.75
CA VAL A 93 -55.03 23.07 36.42
C VAL A 93 -55.41 21.58 36.59
N PRO A 94 -56.35 21.01 35.80
CA PRO A 94 -56.85 19.65 36.04
C PRO A 94 -55.79 18.54 36.05
N LYS A 95 -56.01 17.52 36.88
CA LYS A 95 -55.17 16.33 37.01
C LYS A 95 -55.20 15.47 35.74
N GLY A 96 -54.32 15.74 34.79
CA GLY A 96 -53.82 14.72 33.87
C GLY A 96 -52.75 13.89 34.56
N ASN A 97 -52.94 12.57 34.73
CA ASN A 97 -51.93 11.69 35.31
C ASN A 97 -50.68 11.68 34.41
N ARG A 98 -49.56 12.20 34.91
CA ARG A 98 -48.28 12.23 34.18
C ARG A 98 -47.43 11.06 34.64
N VAL A 99 -47.34 10.01 33.84
CA VAL A 99 -46.50 8.83 34.13
C VAL A 99 -45.05 9.11 33.73
N CYS A 100 -44.10 8.83 34.62
CA CYS A 100 -42.67 9.03 34.36
C CYS A 100 -42.12 8.00 33.37
N GLY A 101 -41.68 8.45 32.20
CA GLY A 101 -41.20 7.58 31.12
C GLY A 101 -39.94 6.75 31.41
N GLY A 102 -39.23 7.03 32.52
CA GLY A 102 -38.06 6.27 32.97
C GLY A 102 -38.32 5.28 34.11
N CYS A 103 -39.49 5.32 34.78
CA CYS A 103 -39.78 4.42 35.91
C CYS A 103 -41.26 4.00 36.03
N ASN A 104 -42.11 4.39 35.09
CA ASN A 104 -43.54 4.08 34.98
C ASN A 104 -44.38 4.36 36.26
N ARG A 105 -43.96 5.30 37.09
CA ARG A 105 -44.69 5.79 38.27
C ARG A 105 -45.24 7.20 38.04
N ASP A 106 -46.36 7.52 38.68
CA ASP A 106 -47.01 8.83 38.57
C ASP A 106 -46.14 9.97 39.15
N ILE A 107 -46.02 11.05 38.40
CA ILE A 107 -45.38 12.30 38.80
C ILE A 107 -46.45 13.15 39.51
N ASN A 108 -46.67 12.86 40.80
CA ASN A 108 -47.75 13.47 41.57
C ASN A 108 -47.44 14.90 42.06
N TYR A 109 -46.21 15.17 42.49
CA TYR A 109 -45.79 16.46 43.08
C TYR A 109 -44.30 16.73 42.82
N GLY A 110 -43.93 18.00 42.62
CA GLY A 110 -42.54 18.47 42.48
C GLY A 110 -42.14 18.88 41.06
N ASN A 111 -40.88 19.31 40.90
CA ASN A 111 -40.31 19.66 39.59
C ASN A 111 -40.17 18.41 38.71
N TYR A 112 -40.56 18.53 37.44
CA TYR A 112 -40.51 17.46 36.45
C TYR A 112 -39.86 17.95 35.16
N LEU A 113 -39.28 17.04 34.37
CA LEU A 113 -38.69 17.34 33.06
C LEU A 113 -39.65 16.88 31.96
N GLY A 114 -39.98 17.78 31.04
CA GLY A 114 -40.71 17.45 29.80
C GLY A 114 -39.72 17.30 28.65
N CYS A 115 -39.65 16.11 28.03
CA CYS A 115 -38.70 15.82 26.96
C CYS A 115 -39.27 14.75 26.02
N MET A 116 -39.11 14.93 24.69
CA MET A 116 -39.59 14.00 23.66
C MET A 116 -41.07 13.59 23.79
N GLY A 117 -41.94 14.52 24.21
CA GLY A 117 -43.37 14.25 24.44
C GLY A 117 -43.68 13.37 25.66
N LYS A 118 -42.69 13.08 26.50
CA LYS A 118 -42.82 12.35 27.77
C LYS A 118 -42.43 13.23 28.96
N TYR A 119 -42.86 12.82 30.15
CA TYR A 119 -42.44 13.44 31.40
C TYR A 119 -41.51 12.50 32.16
N PHE A 120 -40.53 13.06 32.87
CA PHE A 120 -39.58 12.32 33.70
C PHE A 120 -39.41 12.99 35.06
N HIS A 121 -39.23 12.20 36.11
CA HIS A 121 -38.61 12.70 37.34
C HIS A 121 -37.17 13.13 37.03
N PRO A 122 -36.63 14.20 37.66
CA PRO A 122 -35.25 14.66 37.42
C PRO A 122 -34.20 13.55 37.56
N GLU A 123 -34.37 12.66 38.55
CA GLU A 123 -33.48 11.50 38.78
C GLU A 123 -33.67 10.35 37.79
N CYS A 124 -34.77 10.32 37.04
CA CYS A 124 -35.10 9.27 36.07
C CYS A 124 -34.71 9.66 34.63
N PHE A 125 -34.39 10.93 34.36
CA PHE A 125 -33.86 11.39 33.08
C PHE A 125 -32.34 11.23 33.07
N ARG A 126 -31.86 10.05 32.64
CA ARG A 126 -30.46 9.61 32.80
C ARG A 126 -29.74 9.52 31.46
N CYS A 127 -28.43 9.73 31.49
CA CYS A 127 -27.56 9.48 30.36
C CYS A 127 -27.36 7.96 30.20
N HIS A 128 -27.60 7.42 29.01
CA HIS A 128 -27.44 5.99 28.74
C HIS A 128 -25.99 5.54 28.97
N ALA A 129 -25.00 6.35 28.57
CA ALA A 129 -23.58 5.98 28.66
C ALA A 129 -23.02 5.93 30.09
N CYS A 130 -23.47 6.81 31.00
CA CYS A 130 -22.90 6.90 32.37
C CYS A 130 -23.92 6.64 33.49
N SER A 131 -25.19 6.42 33.16
CA SER A 131 -26.31 6.21 34.10
C SER A 131 -26.60 7.33 35.11
N TYR A 132 -25.87 8.44 35.09
CA TYR A 132 -26.15 9.61 35.92
C TYR A 132 -27.27 10.48 35.33
N PRO A 133 -28.05 11.21 36.17
CA PRO A 133 -29.04 12.16 35.71
C PRO A 133 -28.46 13.25 34.80
N ILE A 134 -29.22 13.66 33.78
CA ILE A 134 -28.90 14.80 32.93
C ILE A 134 -29.58 16.05 33.53
N THR A 135 -28.79 16.87 34.22
CA THR A 135 -29.22 18.16 34.78
C THR A 135 -28.94 19.34 33.85
N GLU A 136 -28.25 19.10 32.73
CA GLU A 136 -27.90 20.10 31.72
C GLU A 136 -29.15 20.55 30.93
N LYS A 137 -29.19 21.84 30.55
CA LYS A 137 -30.29 22.37 29.72
C LYS A 137 -30.29 21.81 28.30
N GLU A 138 -29.12 21.43 27.80
CA GLU A 138 -28.92 20.97 26.43
C GLU A 138 -28.17 19.63 26.46
N PHE A 139 -28.72 18.63 25.79
CA PHE A 139 -28.24 17.26 25.78
C PHE A 139 -28.29 16.68 24.36
N SER A 140 -27.76 15.48 24.18
CA SER A 140 -27.71 14.79 22.89
C SER A 140 -28.65 13.58 22.88
N LEU A 141 -29.17 13.27 21.70
CA LEU A 141 -30.03 12.12 21.42
C LEU A 141 -29.40 11.24 20.35
N SER A 142 -29.58 9.93 20.49
CA SER A 142 -29.49 8.97 19.39
C SER A 142 -30.61 7.95 19.59
N GLY A 143 -31.48 7.81 18.59
CA GLY A 143 -32.73 7.08 18.64
C GLY A 143 -33.62 7.52 19.81
N LYS A 144 -33.72 6.64 20.81
CA LYS A 144 -34.52 6.85 22.03
C LYS A 144 -33.66 7.16 23.26
N ASP A 145 -32.34 7.10 23.11
CA ASP A 145 -31.40 7.20 24.21
C ASP A 145 -30.87 8.63 24.38
N THR A 146 -30.89 9.08 25.62
CA THR A 146 -30.45 10.41 26.05
C THR A 146 -29.02 10.34 26.57
N TYR A 147 -28.20 11.33 26.23
CA TYR A 147 -26.80 11.41 26.63
C TYR A 147 -26.44 12.84 27.08
N HIS A 148 -25.57 12.99 28.10
CA HIS A 148 -24.86 14.27 28.29
C HIS A 148 -24.12 14.63 27.01
N LYS A 149 -24.00 15.92 26.67
CA LYS A 149 -23.25 16.35 25.46
C LYS A 149 -21.82 15.80 25.44
N THR A 150 -21.18 15.80 26.60
CA THR A 150 -19.84 15.25 26.81
C THR A 150 -19.79 13.75 26.59
N CYS A 151 -20.68 12.98 27.22
CA CYS A 151 -20.77 11.52 27.04
C CYS A 151 -21.09 11.13 25.59
N PHE A 152 -21.97 11.87 24.91
CA PHE A 152 -22.27 11.63 23.51
C PHE A 152 -21.07 11.90 22.62
N LYS A 153 -20.35 13.00 22.87
CA LYS A 153 -19.10 13.32 22.16
C LYS A 153 -18.01 12.28 22.39
N GLU A 154 -17.82 11.81 23.64
CA GLU A 154 -16.88 10.71 23.92
C GLU A 154 -17.23 9.41 23.18
N LEU A 155 -18.52 9.17 22.93
CA LEU A 155 -19.01 7.95 22.25
C LEU A 155 -18.95 8.05 20.72
N THR A 156 -19.31 9.20 20.13
CA THR A 156 -19.50 9.35 18.68
C THR A 156 -18.40 10.15 17.97
N HIS A 157 -17.66 11.01 18.68
CA HIS A 157 -16.63 11.83 18.06
C HIS A 157 -15.33 11.04 17.89
N PRO A 158 -14.86 10.75 16.67
CA PRO A 158 -13.67 9.94 16.47
C PRO A 158 -12.41 10.61 17.02
N LYS A 159 -11.62 9.85 17.78
CA LYS A 159 -10.25 10.21 18.16
C LYS A 159 -9.28 9.76 17.06
N CYS A 160 -8.27 10.59 16.79
CA CYS A 160 -7.19 10.34 15.85
C CYS A 160 -6.19 9.34 16.43
N GLU A 161 -5.83 8.29 15.69
CA GLU A 161 -4.83 7.30 16.13
C GLU A 161 -3.38 7.79 16.01
N VAL A 162 -3.16 9.00 15.49
CA VAL A 162 -1.84 9.65 15.42
C VAL A 162 -1.64 10.63 16.57
N CYS A 163 -2.49 11.65 16.71
CA CYS A 163 -2.35 12.67 17.76
C CYS A 163 -3.17 12.41 19.04
N PHE A 164 -3.99 11.36 19.07
CA PHE A 164 -4.88 10.97 20.18
C PHE A 164 -5.93 12.02 20.61
N GLN A 165 -6.05 13.11 19.85
CA GLN A 165 -7.09 14.12 20.03
C GLN A 165 -8.35 13.79 19.23
N TYR A 166 -9.45 14.45 19.58
CA TYR A 166 -10.64 14.49 18.72
C TYR A 166 -10.31 15.08 17.35
N ILE A 167 -10.77 14.42 16.29
CA ILE A 167 -10.57 14.91 14.93
C ILE A 167 -11.37 16.21 14.76
N PRO A 168 -10.74 17.33 14.34
CA PRO A 168 -11.42 18.62 14.26
C PRO A 168 -12.55 18.60 13.20
N LEU A 169 -13.50 19.52 13.36
CA LEU A 169 -14.49 19.80 12.31
C LEU A 169 -13.82 20.55 11.17
N ASN A 170 -14.24 20.29 9.94
CA ASN A 170 -13.86 21.07 8.77
C ASN A 170 -14.64 22.42 8.72
N GLY A 171 -14.42 23.22 7.67
CA GLY A 171 -15.06 24.52 7.50
C GLY A 171 -16.60 24.47 7.44
N ASP A 172 -17.17 23.33 7.04
CA ASP A 172 -18.62 23.10 6.96
C ASP A 172 -19.22 22.56 8.28
N GLY A 173 -18.40 22.43 9.34
CA GLY A 173 -18.83 21.87 10.61
C GLY A 173 -18.95 20.34 10.63
N LEU A 174 -18.42 19.65 9.62
CA LEU A 174 -18.46 18.18 9.51
C LEU A 174 -17.15 17.54 9.99
N ILE A 175 -17.24 16.31 10.51
CA ILE A 175 -16.06 15.55 10.92
C ILE A 175 -15.47 14.85 9.69
N GLU A 176 -14.31 15.33 9.23
CA GLU A 176 -13.58 14.71 8.12
C GLU A 176 -12.31 14.03 8.64
N TYR A 177 -12.11 12.76 8.29
CA TYR A 177 -10.91 12.00 8.62
C TYR A 177 -10.39 11.22 7.42
N ARG A 178 -9.15 10.76 7.54
CA ARG A 178 -8.50 9.84 6.59
C ARG A 178 -8.39 8.47 7.22
N LEU A 179 -8.40 7.44 6.38
CA LEU A 179 -8.18 6.04 6.76
C LEU A 179 -7.03 5.50 5.94
N HIS A 180 -6.11 4.79 6.58
CA HIS A 180 -5.19 3.92 5.84
C HIS A 180 -6.00 2.78 5.19
N PRO A 181 -5.98 2.59 3.86
CA PRO A 181 -6.91 1.66 3.18
C PRO A 181 -6.88 0.22 3.69
N PHE A 182 -5.69 -0.36 3.94
CA PHE A 182 -5.57 -1.70 4.53
C PHE A 182 -5.69 -1.73 6.06
N TRP A 183 -4.87 -0.95 6.78
CA TRP A 183 -4.82 -1.02 8.25
C TRP A 183 -6.03 -0.43 8.97
N SER A 184 -6.86 0.36 8.27
CA SER A 184 -7.96 1.17 8.82
C SER A 184 -7.53 2.17 9.90
N GLN A 185 -6.23 2.52 9.98
CA GLN A 185 -5.71 3.56 10.89
C GLN A 185 -6.40 4.88 10.57
N LYS A 186 -7.15 5.43 11.52
CA LYS A 186 -7.93 6.66 11.38
C LYS A 186 -7.15 7.87 11.87
N TYR A 187 -6.98 8.88 11.02
CA TYR A 187 -6.15 10.05 11.34
C TYR A 187 -6.71 11.39 10.82
N CYS A 188 -6.30 12.48 11.46
CA CYS A 188 -6.63 13.85 11.04
C CYS A 188 -6.01 14.16 9.67
N PRO A 189 -6.73 14.80 8.72
CA PRO A 189 -6.18 15.17 7.40
C PRO A 189 -4.90 16.03 7.47
N ALA A 190 -4.69 16.79 8.56
CA ALA A 190 -3.47 17.56 8.79
C ALA A 190 -2.18 16.72 8.79
N HIS A 191 -2.23 15.44 9.17
CA HIS A 191 -1.07 14.54 9.19
C HIS A 191 -0.59 14.13 7.78
N GLU A 192 -1.28 14.54 6.71
CA GLU A 192 -0.80 14.40 5.34
C GLU A 192 0.16 15.53 4.92
N LEU A 193 0.24 16.61 5.73
CA LEU A 193 0.94 17.86 5.42
C LEU A 193 1.94 18.30 6.50
N ASP A 194 1.85 17.80 7.73
CA ASP A 194 2.66 18.23 8.88
C ASP A 194 4.03 17.53 9.01
N ASN A 195 4.38 16.65 8.06
CA ASN A 195 5.56 15.78 8.07
C ASN A 195 5.56 14.69 9.16
N THR A 196 4.39 14.27 9.67
CA THR A 196 4.27 13.04 10.47
C THR A 196 4.94 11.88 9.73
N ALA A 197 5.89 11.20 10.39
CA ALA A 197 6.66 10.15 9.76
C ALA A 197 5.78 8.97 9.35
N ARG A 198 6.14 8.31 8.25
CA ARG A 198 5.43 7.15 7.72
C ARG A 198 6.35 5.95 7.72
N CYS A 199 5.85 4.78 8.13
CA CYS A 199 6.63 3.57 8.05
C CYS A 199 6.90 3.21 6.58
N CYS A 200 8.16 3.07 6.20
CA CYS A 200 8.59 2.74 4.83
C CYS A 200 8.19 1.33 4.37
N SER A 201 7.63 0.49 5.26
CA SER A 201 7.21 -0.87 4.95
C SER A 201 5.71 -1.10 5.11
N CYS A 202 5.06 -0.62 6.18
CA CYS A 202 3.61 -0.80 6.38
C CYS A 202 2.77 0.45 6.15
N GLU A 203 3.38 1.58 5.77
CA GLU A 203 2.70 2.85 5.42
C GLU A 203 1.84 3.53 6.50
N ARG A 204 1.75 2.94 7.70
CA ARG A 204 1.12 3.58 8.87
C ARG A 204 1.90 4.81 9.32
N LEU A 205 1.18 5.84 9.75
CA LEU A 205 1.74 7.08 10.30
C LEU A 205 2.21 6.86 11.75
N GLU A 206 3.32 7.50 12.12
CA GLU A 206 3.93 7.49 13.46
C GLU A 206 2.99 8.11 14.50
N PRO A 207 2.47 7.34 15.48
CA PRO A 207 1.64 7.89 16.54
C PRO A 207 2.45 8.71 17.52
N MET A 208 1.90 9.81 18.05
CA MET A 208 2.59 10.75 18.94
C MET A 208 3.12 10.10 20.25
N ASN A 209 2.57 8.96 20.66
CA ASN A 209 3.00 8.19 21.83
C ASN A 209 4.03 7.08 21.53
N VAL A 210 4.35 6.80 20.26
CA VAL A 210 5.27 5.74 19.84
C VAL A 210 6.27 6.30 18.84
N ARG A 211 7.56 6.22 19.16
CA ARG A 211 8.63 6.64 18.26
C ARG A 211 9.03 5.53 17.29
N TYR A 212 9.04 5.85 16.00
CA TYR A 212 9.60 5.00 14.96
C TYR A 212 11.14 5.06 14.98
N ILE A 213 11.80 4.06 14.39
CA ILE A 213 13.25 4.06 14.20
C ILE A 213 13.59 4.78 12.90
N LEU A 214 14.50 5.76 12.98
CA LEU A 214 15.08 6.43 11.80
C LEU A 214 16.29 5.61 11.29
N LEU A 215 16.22 5.19 10.03
CA LEU A 215 17.31 4.52 9.31
C LEU A 215 18.32 5.57 8.81
N GLU A 216 19.55 5.15 8.49
CA GLU A 216 20.63 6.08 8.09
C GLU A 216 20.35 6.79 6.74
N ASP A 217 19.48 6.21 5.90
CA ASP A 217 18.98 6.82 4.64
C ASP A 217 17.74 7.72 4.82
N GLY A 218 17.34 7.99 6.06
CA GLY A 218 16.21 8.86 6.40
C GLY A 218 14.82 8.22 6.31
N ARG A 219 14.71 6.93 5.98
CA ARG A 219 13.44 6.19 6.15
C ARG A 219 13.08 6.04 7.63
N SER A 220 11.78 5.93 7.91
CA SER A 220 11.28 5.58 9.24
C SER A 220 10.66 4.18 9.24
N LEU A 221 10.92 3.40 10.28
CA LEU A 221 10.42 2.03 10.45
C LEU A 221 9.65 1.90 11.77
N CYS A 222 8.42 1.38 11.72
CA CYS A 222 7.65 1.12 12.94
C CYS A 222 8.18 -0.11 13.67
N LEU A 223 7.88 -0.22 14.97
CA LEU A 223 8.41 -1.29 15.82
C LEU A 223 7.96 -2.70 15.37
N GLU A 224 6.72 -2.87 14.91
CA GLU A 224 6.23 -4.15 14.35
C GLU A 224 6.99 -4.57 13.07
N CYS A 225 7.35 -3.61 12.20
CA CYS A 225 8.14 -3.91 11.02
C CYS A 225 9.62 -4.18 11.37
N LEU A 226 10.14 -3.53 12.41
CA LEU A 226 11.49 -3.74 12.93
C LEU A 226 11.69 -5.16 13.49
N GLU A 227 10.67 -5.79 14.07
CA GLU A 227 10.73 -7.15 14.64
C GLU A 227 11.29 -8.20 13.67
N SER A 228 11.02 -8.04 12.37
CA SER A 228 11.46 -8.95 11.31
C SER A 228 12.37 -8.29 10.27
N ALA A 229 12.86 -7.07 10.52
CA ALA A 229 13.67 -6.32 9.57
C ALA A 229 15.06 -6.95 9.38
N ILE A 230 15.46 -7.14 8.12
CA ILE A 230 16.76 -7.71 7.76
C ILE A 230 17.74 -6.56 7.52
N MET A 231 18.83 -6.54 8.29
CA MET A 231 19.68 -5.36 8.41
C MET A 231 21.03 -5.46 7.68
N ASP A 232 21.50 -6.67 7.39
CA ASP A 232 22.73 -6.89 6.61
C ASP A 232 22.65 -8.07 5.64
N THR A 233 23.64 -8.13 4.74
CA THR A 233 23.71 -9.14 3.68
C THR A 233 23.81 -10.57 4.21
N GLY A 234 24.43 -10.77 5.39
CA GLY A 234 24.59 -12.06 6.04
C GLY A 234 23.29 -12.59 6.62
N GLU A 235 22.55 -11.75 7.34
CA GLU A 235 21.20 -12.06 7.85
C GLU A 235 20.21 -12.39 6.72
N CYS A 236 20.42 -11.84 5.52
CA CYS A 236 19.58 -12.09 4.36
C CYS A 236 19.87 -13.42 3.64
N GLN A 237 21.08 -14.01 3.78
CA GLN A 237 21.45 -15.24 3.06
C GLN A 237 20.51 -16.43 3.32
N PRO A 238 20.05 -16.74 4.56
CA PRO A 238 19.15 -17.88 4.79
C PRO A 238 17.80 -17.72 4.08
N LEU A 239 17.27 -16.50 4.03
CA LEU A 239 16.03 -16.19 3.30
C LEU A 239 16.23 -16.38 1.79
N TYR A 240 17.34 -15.86 1.25
CA TYR A 240 17.67 -16.01 -0.17
C TYR A 240 17.80 -17.47 -0.60
N HIS A 241 18.49 -18.31 0.18
CA HIS A 241 18.57 -19.75 -0.08
C HIS A 241 17.20 -20.42 0.01
N SER A 242 16.40 -20.12 1.03
CA SER A 242 15.04 -20.66 1.16
C SER A 242 14.13 -20.31 -0.01
N ILE A 243 14.32 -19.16 -0.66
CA ILE A 243 13.56 -18.79 -1.87
C ILE A 243 14.11 -19.54 -3.08
N ARG A 244 15.42 -19.73 -3.21
CA ARG A 244 16.00 -20.59 -4.27
C ARG A 244 15.50 -22.04 -4.16
N ASP A 245 15.37 -22.57 -2.95
CA ASP A 245 14.80 -23.90 -2.69
C ASP A 245 13.31 -23.97 -3.08
N TYR A 246 12.54 -22.91 -2.81
CA TYR A 246 11.15 -22.77 -3.27
C TYR A 246 11.05 -22.80 -4.81
N TYR A 247 11.95 -22.11 -5.52
CA TYR A 247 12.07 -22.19 -6.98
C TYR A 247 12.44 -23.60 -7.47
N GLU A 248 13.38 -24.28 -6.81
CA GLU A 248 13.74 -25.66 -7.15
C GLU A 248 12.55 -26.63 -6.95
N GLY A 249 11.75 -26.44 -5.89
CA GLY A 249 10.52 -27.18 -5.62
C GLY A 249 9.40 -26.99 -6.66
N MET A 250 9.42 -25.90 -7.44
CA MET A 250 8.54 -25.67 -8.60
C MET A 250 9.13 -26.18 -9.93
N ASN A 251 10.22 -26.96 -9.88
CA ASN A 251 11.03 -27.36 -11.04
C ASN A 251 11.59 -26.15 -11.83
N MET A 252 11.78 -25.02 -11.16
CA MET A 252 12.30 -23.76 -11.70
C MET A 252 13.69 -23.44 -11.15
N ARG A 253 14.55 -24.45 -11.04
CA ARG A 253 15.92 -24.34 -10.51
C ARG A 253 16.73 -23.24 -11.20
N ILE A 254 17.38 -22.41 -10.38
CA ILE A 254 18.28 -21.33 -10.78
C ILE A 254 19.71 -21.83 -10.57
N ASP A 255 20.26 -22.43 -11.62
CA ASP A 255 21.58 -23.10 -11.60
C ASP A 255 22.74 -22.11 -11.41
N GLN A 256 22.59 -20.87 -11.88
CA GLN A 256 23.60 -19.84 -11.71
C GLN A 256 23.70 -19.40 -10.24
N GLN A 257 24.90 -19.35 -9.69
CA GLN A 257 25.15 -18.72 -8.39
C GLN A 257 25.14 -17.19 -8.56
N ILE A 258 23.97 -16.59 -8.36
CA ILE A 258 23.80 -15.13 -8.39
C ILE A 258 24.11 -14.59 -6.97
N PRO A 259 25.05 -13.64 -6.81
CA PRO A 259 25.27 -12.92 -5.56
C PRO A 259 24.03 -12.10 -5.18
N MET A 260 23.63 -12.14 -3.91
CA MET A 260 22.58 -11.30 -3.34
C MET A 260 23.20 -10.41 -2.26
N LEU A 261 22.97 -9.09 -2.35
CA LEU A 261 23.52 -8.07 -1.45
C LEU A 261 22.43 -7.15 -0.91
N LEU A 262 22.49 -6.83 0.40
CA LEU A 262 21.73 -5.70 0.94
C LEU A 262 22.52 -4.41 0.76
N VAL A 263 21.83 -3.36 0.35
CA VAL A 263 22.40 -2.07 -0.05
C VAL A 263 21.57 -0.89 0.46
N GLU A 264 22.18 0.29 0.49
CA GLU A 264 21.52 1.56 0.80
C GLU A 264 20.77 2.13 -0.41
N ARG A 265 19.78 2.99 -0.16
CA ARG A 265 19.01 3.68 -1.21
C ARG A 265 19.91 4.34 -2.27
N GLN A 266 21.01 4.97 -1.86
CA GLN A 266 21.90 5.65 -2.82
C GLN A 266 22.53 4.66 -3.81
N ALA A 267 22.96 3.48 -3.35
CA ALA A 267 23.58 2.48 -4.22
C ALA A 267 22.59 1.83 -5.20
N LEU A 268 21.31 1.79 -4.82
CA LEU A 268 20.20 1.42 -5.71
C LEU A 268 19.94 2.52 -6.75
N ASN A 269 19.79 3.77 -6.32
CA ASN A 269 19.65 4.90 -7.24
C ASN A 269 20.82 4.98 -8.24
N ASP A 270 22.06 4.81 -7.79
CA ASP A 270 23.27 4.82 -8.63
C ASP A 270 23.33 3.65 -9.63
N ALA A 271 22.63 2.53 -9.34
CA ALA A 271 22.44 1.43 -10.28
C ALA A 271 21.38 1.73 -11.34
N THR A 272 20.32 2.46 -10.97
CA THR A 272 19.21 2.83 -11.86
C THR A 272 19.56 4.02 -12.76
N THR A 273 20.23 5.06 -12.22
CA THR A 273 20.42 6.36 -12.91
C THR A 273 21.52 6.39 -13.98
N ARG A 274 21.65 5.35 -14.79
CA ARG A 274 22.48 5.41 -16.01
C ARG A 274 21.79 6.01 -17.22
N ASP A 275 20.48 6.29 -17.12
CA ASP A 275 19.80 7.17 -18.05
C ASP A 275 19.62 8.59 -17.53
N LYS A 276 19.91 9.56 -18.41
CA LYS A 276 19.88 10.99 -18.07
C LYS A 276 18.63 11.63 -18.67
N ASN A 277 17.64 11.92 -17.84
CA ASN A 277 16.84 13.15 -17.92
C ASN A 277 16.09 13.40 -16.60
N GLY A 278 16.03 14.66 -16.17
CA GLY A 278 15.62 15.00 -14.81
C GLY A 278 14.12 15.22 -14.59
N PHE A 279 13.79 15.43 -13.31
CA PHE A 279 12.54 16.04 -12.82
C PHE A 279 11.24 15.20 -12.84
N HIS A 280 11.33 13.91 -12.57
CA HIS A 280 10.24 13.20 -11.88
C HIS A 280 10.77 12.51 -10.61
N ARG A 281 10.10 12.71 -9.46
CA ARG A 281 10.38 11.94 -8.24
C ARG A 281 9.76 10.56 -8.43
N LEU A 282 10.53 9.61 -8.94
CA LEU A 282 10.11 8.22 -8.96
C LEU A 282 9.91 7.69 -7.53
N PRO A 283 8.97 6.76 -7.33
CA PRO A 283 8.86 5.95 -6.13
C PRO A 283 10.17 5.24 -5.77
N GLU A 284 10.37 4.97 -4.48
CA GLU A 284 11.64 4.50 -3.94
C GLU A 284 11.99 3.07 -4.40
N THR A 285 13.08 2.96 -5.18
CA THR A 285 13.75 1.72 -5.57
C THR A 285 14.05 0.83 -4.36
N ARG A 286 13.55 -0.42 -4.38
CA ARG A 286 13.71 -1.42 -3.32
C ARG A 286 14.52 -2.65 -3.74
N GLY A 287 14.76 -2.88 -5.03
CA GLY A 287 15.59 -3.98 -5.49
C GLY A 287 15.80 -4.01 -7.00
N ILE A 288 16.95 -4.55 -7.44
CA ILE A 288 17.30 -4.59 -8.87
C ILE A 288 18.10 -5.85 -9.23
N CYS A 289 17.85 -6.38 -10.43
CA CYS A 289 18.69 -7.40 -11.07
C CYS A 289 19.78 -6.71 -11.88
N LEU A 290 21.04 -6.80 -11.44
CA LEU A 290 22.16 -6.27 -12.23
C LEU A 290 22.54 -7.23 -13.36
N TYR A 291 22.74 -6.70 -14.57
CA TYR A 291 23.20 -7.46 -15.74
C TYR A 291 24.56 -6.99 -16.29
N GLU A 292 25.03 -5.81 -15.85
CA GLU A 292 26.32 -5.22 -16.21
C GLU A 292 27.34 -5.29 -15.06
N GLU A 293 28.56 -4.79 -15.27
CA GLU A 293 29.56 -4.64 -14.19
C GLU A 293 29.31 -3.36 -13.40
N GLN A 294 29.35 -3.45 -12.07
CA GLN A 294 29.18 -2.29 -11.19
C GLN A 294 29.98 -2.45 -9.90
N THR A 295 30.43 -1.34 -9.32
CA THR A 295 30.96 -1.33 -7.93
C THR A 295 29.87 -0.82 -7.01
N VAL A 296 29.49 -1.62 -6.01
CA VAL A 296 28.31 -1.36 -5.16
C VAL A 296 28.71 -1.37 -3.69
N ALA A 297 28.19 -0.40 -2.92
CA ALA A 297 28.34 -0.37 -1.46
C ALA A 297 27.33 -1.33 -0.80
N SER A 298 27.82 -2.52 -0.42
CA SER A 298 27.03 -3.55 0.26
C SER A 298 27.10 -3.42 1.77
N ILE A 299 26.08 -3.89 2.49
CA ILE A 299 26.01 -3.78 3.95
C ILE A 299 26.56 -5.06 4.57
N LEU A 300 27.68 -4.91 5.29
CA LEU A 300 28.49 -6.01 5.83
C LEU A 300 28.10 -6.38 7.27
N ARG A 301 27.60 -5.42 8.05
CA ARG A 301 27.30 -5.62 9.48
C ARG A 301 26.06 -4.86 9.91
N ARG A 302 25.15 -5.57 10.57
CA ARG A 302 23.98 -5.03 11.26
C ARG A 302 24.33 -3.83 12.15
N PRO A 303 23.72 -2.65 11.93
CA PRO A 303 23.80 -1.53 12.87
C PRO A 303 23.10 -1.88 14.18
N SER A 304 23.56 -1.24 15.26
CA SER A 304 22.93 -1.35 16.58
C SER A 304 21.85 -0.27 16.74
N VAL A 305 20.74 -0.61 17.38
CA VAL A 305 19.71 0.37 17.75
C VAL A 305 20.21 1.16 18.96
N SER A 306 20.28 2.48 18.83
CA SER A 306 20.63 3.42 19.90
C SER A 306 19.54 4.47 20.03
N GLY A 307 18.65 4.30 21.02
CA GLY A 307 17.42 5.08 21.12
C GLY A 307 16.53 4.89 19.90
N HIS A 308 16.26 5.98 19.17
CA HIS A 308 15.42 5.99 17.96
C HIS A 308 16.22 6.03 16.65
N ARG A 309 17.52 5.75 16.68
CA ARG A 309 18.41 5.76 15.51
C ARG A 309 19.21 4.47 15.43
N LEU A 310 19.60 4.14 14.20
CA LEU A 310 20.64 3.15 13.95
C LEU A 310 22.02 3.79 14.07
N VAL A 311 22.99 3.03 14.57
CA VAL A 311 24.38 3.45 14.74
C VAL A 311 25.32 2.30 14.42
N GLY A 312 26.44 2.62 13.77
CA GLY A 312 27.54 1.68 13.56
C GLY A 312 27.34 0.74 12.36
N MET A 313 26.49 1.14 11.41
CA MET A 313 26.42 0.52 10.09
C MET A 313 27.80 0.49 9.45
N ARG A 314 28.13 -0.59 8.73
CA ARG A 314 29.37 -0.70 7.96
C ARG A 314 29.08 -1.21 6.56
N THR A 315 29.42 -0.39 5.58
CA THR A 315 29.39 -0.75 4.17
C THR A 315 30.75 -1.27 3.70
N GLN A 316 30.72 -2.14 2.69
CA GLN A 316 31.89 -2.63 1.97
C GLN A 316 31.61 -2.53 0.48
N TYR A 317 32.50 -1.85 -0.25
CA TYR A 317 32.47 -1.81 -1.71
C TYR A 317 32.82 -3.18 -2.28
N GLN A 318 31.93 -3.72 -3.11
CA GLN A 318 32.15 -4.95 -3.87
C GLN A 318 32.15 -4.63 -5.35
N LYS A 319 33.21 -5.05 -6.07
CA LYS A 319 33.24 -4.97 -7.53
C LYS A 319 32.56 -6.20 -8.13
N LEU A 320 31.35 -5.99 -8.64
CA LEU A 320 30.55 -7.00 -9.29
C LEU A 320 30.99 -7.10 -10.75
N THR A 321 31.55 -8.25 -11.11
CA THR A 321 32.10 -8.54 -12.45
C THR A 321 31.15 -9.44 -13.21
N ARG A 322 30.97 -9.19 -14.51
CA ARG A 322 29.97 -9.87 -15.33
C ARG A 322 30.49 -11.25 -15.76
N ARG A 323 30.34 -12.22 -14.85
CA ARG A 323 30.77 -13.62 -15.07
C ARG A 323 29.71 -14.48 -15.76
N CYS A 324 28.46 -14.05 -15.74
CA CYS A 324 27.29 -14.79 -16.25
C CYS A 324 26.21 -13.82 -16.79
N GLU A 325 25.00 -14.30 -17.09
CA GLU A 325 23.93 -13.47 -17.65
C GLU A 325 23.31 -12.49 -16.64
N VAL A 326 23.30 -12.85 -15.36
CA VAL A 326 22.88 -12.00 -14.24
C VAL A 326 24.10 -11.78 -13.34
N THR A 327 24.48 -10.53 -13.11
CA THR A 327 25.65 -10.17 -12.30
C THR A 327 25.38 -10.31 -10.80
N ALA A 328 24.25 -9.78 -10.32
CA ALA A 328 23.83 -9.82 -8.91
C ALA A 328 22.35 -9.45 -8.74
N ILE A 329 21.80 -9.68 -7.54
CA ILE A 329 20.54 -9.09 -7.08
C ILE A 329 20.87 -8.16 -5.91
N LEU A 330 20.44 -6.90 -6.00
CA LEU A 330 20.53 -5.94 -4.89
C LEU A 330 19.14 -5.76 -4.26
N VAL A 331 19.08 -5.61 -2.94
CA VAL A 331 17.83 -5.31 -2.22
C VAL A 331 18.07 -4.24 -1.15
N LEU A 332 17.11 -3.33 -0.97
CA LEU A 332 17.16 -2.27 0.03
C LEU A 332 17.12 -2.87 1.45
N TYR A 333 18.02 -2.43 2.31
CA TYR A 333 18.12 -2.92 3.70
C TYR A 333 16.98 -2.43 4.61
N GLY A 334 16.86 -3.04 5.79
CA GLY A 334 15.92 -2.56 6.81
C GLY A 334 14.45 -2.78 6.45
N LEU A 335 14.18 -3.69 5.51
CA LEU A 335 12.84 -4.13 5.16
C LEU A 335 12.47 -5.42 5.95
N PRO A 336 11.20 -5.58 6.37
CA PRO A 336 10.69 -6.79 6.99
C PRO A 336 10.94 -8.04 6.15
N ARG A 337 11.19 -9.19 6.80
CA ARG A 337 11.50 -10.48 6.16
C ARG A 337 10.57 -10.83 4.99
N LEU A 338 9.25 -10.66 5.16
CA LEU A 338 8.28 -10.94 4.10
C LEU A 338 8.38 -9.96 2.92
N LEU A 339 8.67 -8.67 3.16
CA LEU A 339 8.87 -7.70 2.08
C LEU A 339 10.17 -7.99 1.32
N THR A 340 11.26 -8.21 2.04
CA THR A 340 12.55 -8.61 1.46
C THR A 340 12.42 -9.90 0.66
N GLY A 341 11.65 -10.87 1.15
CA GLY A 341 11.42 -12.13 0.47
C GLY A 341 10.53 -12.03 -0.77
N ALA A 342 9.50 -11.20 -0.73
CA ALA A 342 8.66 -10.88 -1.90
C ALA A 342 9.50 -10.23 -3.02
N ILE A 343 10.32 -9.24 -2.66
CA ILE A 343 11.27 -8.58 -3.58
C ILE A 343 12.27 -9.60 -4.15
N LEU A 344 12.88 -10.44 -3.31
CA LEU A 344 13.79 -11.50 -3.78
C LEU A 344 13.09 -12.53 -4.68
N ALA A 345 11.86 -12.92 -4.38
CA ALA A 345 11.07 -13.83 -5.22
C ALA A 345 10.74 -13.19 -6.58
N HIS A 346 10.41 -11.91 -6.62
CA HIS A 346 10.22 -11.14 -7.87
C HIS A 346 11.52 -11.12 -8.70
N HIS A 347 12.65 -10.71 -8.13
CA HIS A 347 13.91 -10.61 -8.86
C HIS A 347 14.52 -11.96 -9.26
N LEU A 348 14.29 -13.02 -8.48
CA LEU A 348 14.65 -14.38 -8.89
C LEU A 348 13.82 -14.86 -10.09
N MET A 349 12.60 -14.36 -10.28
CA MET A 349 11.83 -14.65 -11.49
C MET A 349 12.43 -13.96 -12.72
N ASN A 350 12.74 -12.66 -12.63
CA ASN A 350 13.45 -11.92 -13.70
C ASN A 350 14.76 -12.62 -14.09
N ALA A 351 15.54 -13.03 -13.09
CA ALA A 351 16.77 -13.79 -13.31
C ALA A 351 16.52 -15.15 -13.99
N TRP A 352 15.50 -15.90 -13.56
CA TRP A 352 15.13 -17.20 -14.15
C TRP A 352 14.67 -17.06 -15.60
N LEU A 353 13.83 -16.06 -15.91
CA LEU A 353 13.37 -15.75 -17.26
C LEU A 353 14.57 -15.50 -18.19
N ARG A 354 15.50 -14.64 -17.78
CA ARG A 354 16.72 -14.35 -18.55
C ARG A 354 17.52 -15.63 -18.81
N LEU A 355 17.82 -16.39 -17.75
CA LEU A 355 18.60 -17.63 -17.79
C LEU A 355 17.98 -18.77 -18.62
N LYS A 356 16.65 -18.81 -18.77
CA LYS A 356 15.97 -19.78 -19.65
C LYS A 356 15.72 -19.24 -21.07
N GLY A 357 16.24 -18.04 -21.38
CA GLY A 357 16.25 -17.46 -22.71
C GLY A 357 14.96 -16.74 -23.11
N TYR A 358 14.13 -16.32 -22.15
CA TYR A 358 13.03 -15.40 -22.41
C TYR A 358 13.64 -14.03 -22.73
N ARG A 359 13.36 -13.49 -23.92
CA ARG A 359 13.96 -12.25 -24.43
C ARG A 359 12.86 -11.36 -25.02
N ASN A 360 13.01 -10.06 -24.83
CA ASN A 360 12.14 -9.03 -25.40
C ASN A 360 10.64 -9.26 -25.09
N LEU A 361 10.35 -9.70 -23.86
CA LEU A 361 8.97 -9.75 -23.38
C LEU A 361 8.40 -8.33 -23.28
N ASN A 362 7.08 -8.21 -23.41
CA ASN A 362 6.40 -6.96 -23.07
C ASN A 362 6.60 -6.68 -21.56
N PRO A 363 6.94 -5.43 -21.16
CA PRO A 363 6.87 -4.95 -19.78
C PRO A 363 5.79 -5.59 -18.91
N GLU A 364 4.53 -5.57 -19.35
CA GLU A 364 3.39 -6.09 -18.58
C GLU A 364 3.44 -7.61 -18.36
N VAL A 365 4.12 -8.33 -19.25
CA VAL A 365 4.26 -9.79 -19.21
C VAL A 365 5.43 -10.21 -18.31
N GLU A 366 6.58 -9.53 -18.42
CA GLU A 366 7.75 -9.77 -17.57
C GLU A 366 7.43 -9.34 -16.11
N ALA A 367 6.93 -8.11 -15.91
CA ALA A 367 6.49 -7.62 -14.61
C ALA A 367 5.38 -8.49 -13.99
N GLY A 368 4.35 -8.81 -14.77
CA GLY A 368 3.17 -9.53 -14.29
C GLY A 368 3.48 -10.92 -13.77
N ILE A 369 4.28 -11.71 -14.50
CA ILE A 369 4.65 -13.05 -14.04
C ILE A 369 5.61 -13.00 -12.85
N CYS A 370 6.50 -12.01 -12.77
CA CYS A 370 7.37 -11.79 -11.61
C CYS A 370 6.58 -11.40 -10.36
N GLN A 371 5.50 -10.60 -10.49
CA GLN A 371 4.58 -10.34 -9.39
C GLN A 371 3.78 -11.58 -8.97
N VAL A 372 3.43 -12.49 -9.90
CA VAL A 372 2.78 -13.77 -9.53
C VAL A 372 3.70 -14.62 -8.66
N LEU A 373 4.99 -14.75 -9.00
CA LEU A 373 5.93 -15.51 -8.18
C LEU A 373 6.16 -14.88 -6.80
N SER A 374 6.18 -13.55 -6.72
CA SER A 374 6.20 -12.79 -5.46
C SER A 374 4.97 -13.06 -4.58
N TYR A 375 3.77 -12.99 -5.18
CA TYR A 375 2.50 -13.25 -4.52
C TYR A 375 2.37 -14.71 -4.03
N MET A 376 2.70 -15.69 -4.89
CA MET A 376 2.67 -17.11 -4.53
C MET A 376 3.63 -17.45 -3.39
N TRP A 377 4.82 -16.84 -3.39
CA TRP A 377 5.76 -17.01 -2.28
C TRP A 377 5.21 -16.43 -0.97
N LEU A 378 4.68 -15.20 -0.99
CA LEU A 378 4.01 -14.59 0.16
C LEU A 378 2.85 -15.46 0.67
N GLU A 379 2.01 -15.98 -0.22
CA GLU A 379 0.89 -16.87 0.13
C GLU A 379 1.38 -18.13 0.87
N SER A 380 2.40 -18.81 0.35
CA SER A 380 3.03 -19.96 1.02
C SER A 380 3.63 -19.62 2.39
N GLU A 381 4.03 -18.37 2.58
CA GLU A 381 4.63 -17.87 3.81
C GLU A 381 3.65 -17.28 4.81
N ILE A 382 2.41 -16.94 4.44
CA ILE A 382 1.34 -16.60 5.39
C ILE A 382 0.41 -17.76 5.70
N MET A 383 0.09 -18.61 4.71
CA MET A 383 -0.85 -19.71 4.91
C MET A 383 -0.27 -20.79 5.83
N PRO A 384 -1.08 -21.37 6.74
CA PRO A 384 -0.69 -22.57 7.45
C PRO A 384 -0.78 -23.77 6.48
N ASN A 385 0.26 -24.60 6.43
CA ASN A 385 0.19 -25.87 5.70
C ASN A 385 -0.95 -26.72 6.29
N ILE A 386 -2.08 -26.78 5.59
CA ILE A 386 -3.01 -27.90 5.75
C ILE A 386 -2.23 -29.12 5.25
N PRO A 387 -2.03 -30.17 6.07
CA PRO A 387 -1.25 -31.32 5.66
C PRO A 387 -2.04 -32.13 4.62
N SER A 388 -1.82 -31.84 3.35
CA SER A 388 -2.26 -32.68 2.23
C SER A 388 -1.71 -34.09 2.44
N SER A 389 -2.62 -35.05 2.56
CA SER A 389 -2.33 -36.41 2.96
C SER A 389 -1.46 -37.16 1.93
N SER A 390 -0.15 -37.26 2.16
CA SER A 390 0.62 -38.51 2.02
C SER A 390 2.13 -38.33 2.25
N SER A 391 2.76 -39.41 2.69
CA SER A 391 4.21 -39.61 2.85
C SER A 391 4.94 -38.85 3.97
N SER A 392 5.81 -39.60 4.64
CA SER A 392 6.50 -39.24 5.88
C SER A 392 7.99 -38.96 5.64
N SER A 393 8.48 -37.82 6.10
CA SER A 393 9.89 -37.67 6.48
C SER A 393 10.07 -36.56 7.50
N THR A 394 10.60 -36.91 8.67
CA THR A 394 10.91 -35.98 9.76
C THR A 394 12.16 -35.16 9.45
N THR A 395 12.01 -33.86 9.24
CA THR A 395 13.08 -32.88 9.45
C THR A 395 12.58 -31.76 10.36
N THR A 396 13.13 -31.69 11.56
CA THR A 396 12.79 -30.68 12.56
C THR A 396 13.44 -29.33 12.23
N SER A 397 12.86 -28.59 11.29
CA SER A 397 13.16 -27.17 11.12
C SER A 397 12.32 -26.37 12.12
N LYS A 398 12.98 -25.65 13.04
CA LYS A 398 12.33 -24.73 13.99
C LYS A 398 11.70 -23.55 13.23
N LYS A 399 10.53 -23.75 12.63
CA LYS A 399 9.70 -22.65 12.12
C LYS A 399 9.14 -21.94 13.35
N GLY A 400 9.90 -20.94 13.84
CA GLY A 400 9.49 -20.09 14.95
C GLY A 400 8.09 -19.56 14.68
N GLY A 401 7.22 -19.54 15.70
CA GLY A 401 5.81 -19.25 15.50
C GLY A 401 5.62 -17.90 14.82
N LYS A 402 5.17 -17.93 13.56
CA LYS A 402 4.87 -16.73 12.74
C LYS A 402 3.99 -15.81 13.59
N SER A 403 4.41 -14.56 13.79
CA SER A 403 3.63 -13.66 14.63
C SER A 403 2.35 -13.25 13.90
N ARG A 404 1.27 -12.97 14.64
CA ARG A 404 0.03 -12.45 14.05
C ARG A 404 0.27 -11.15 13.26
N ASN A 405 1.25 -10.36 13.70
CA ASN A 405 1.66 -9.12 13.05
C ASN A 405 2.39 -9.41 11.74
N GLU A 406 3.30 -10.40 11.71
CA GLU A 406 4.00 -10.84 10.51
C GLU A 406 3.03 -11.35 9.44
N ASN A 407 2.06 -12.21 9.82
CA ASN A 407 1.03 -12.68 8.88
C ASN A 407 0.21 -11.52 8.30
N LYS A 408 -0.28 -10.60 9.14
CA LYS A 408 -1.06 -9.42 8.69
C LYS A 408 -0.24 -8.46 7.81
N LEU A 409 1.08 -8.42 8.03
CA LEU A 409 2.00 -7.67 7.18
C LEU A 409 2.22 -8.35 5.82
N GLY A 410 2.22 -9.69 5.77
CA GLY A 410 2.20 -10.44 4.51
C GLY A 410 0.89 -10.26 3.73
N GLU A 411 -0.26 -10.30 4.42
CA GLU A 411 -1.58 -9.95 3.83
C GLU A 411 -1.58 -8.54 3.24
N PHE A 412 -0.93 -7.56 3.90
CA PHE A 412 -0.76 -6.20 3.38
C PHE A 412 0.03 -6.18 2.06
N PHE A 413 1.17 -6.89 1.98
CA PHE A 413 1.96 -6.94 0.75
C PHE A 413 1.24 -7.66 -0.40
N MET A 414 0.51 -8.74 -0.11
CA MET A 414 -0.34 -9.41 -1.10
C MET A 414 -1.46 -8.48 -1.59
N HIS A 415 -2.06 -7.70 -0.69
CA HIS A 415 -3.05 -6.67 -1.05
C HIS A 415 -2.43 -5.58 -1.94
N GLN A 416 -1.20 -5.11 -1.66
CA GLN A 416 -0.51 -4.14 -2.51
C GLN A 416 -0.32 -4.67 -3.94
N ILE A 417 0.24 -5.89 -4.09
CA ILE A 417 0.45 -6.51 -5.41
C ILE A 417 -0.87 -6.66 -6.18
N ALA A 418 -1.96 -7.08 -5.51
CA ALA A 418 -3.25 -7.31 -6.16
C ALA A 418 -3.97 -6.02 -6.60
N HIS A 419 -3.87 -4.95 -5.80
CA HIS A 419 -4.59 -3.67 -6.00
C HIS A 419 -3.72 -2.56 -6.57
N ASP A 420 -2.48 -2.86 -6.98
CA ASP A 420 -1.61 -1.96 -7.72
C ASP A 420 -2.35 -1.40 -8.96
N ALA A 421 -2.28 -0.07 -9.10
CA ALA A 421 -2.96 0.68 -10.14
C ALA A 421 -2.14 0.78 -11.45
N SER A 422 -0.85 0.45 -11.41
CA SER A 422 0.03 0.53 -12.57
C SER A 422 -0.36 -0.49 -13.65
N PRO A 423 -0.24 -0.16 -14.95
CA PRO A 423 -0.53 -1.11 -16.03
C PRO A 423 0.40 -2.33 -16.00
N ALA A 424 1.71 -2.12 -15.88
CA ALA A 424 2.69 -3.20 -16.00
C ALA A 424 2.70 -4.16 -14.78
N TYR A 425 2.59 -3.65 -13.55
CA TYR A 425 2.68 -4.48 -12.35
C TYR A 425 1.30 -4.89 -11.89
N GLY A 426 0.38 -3.96 -11.67
CA GLY A 426 -0.99 -4.29 -11.27
C GLY A 426 -1.81 -4.95 -12.37
N GLY A 427 -1.85 -4.34 -13.56
CA GLY A 427 -2.53 -4.91 -14.74
C GLY A 427 -1.89 -6.23 -15.18
N GLY A 428 -0.56 -6.24 -15.33
CA GLY A 428 0.23 -7.42 -15.64
C GLY A 428 0.05 -8.54 -14.61
N PHE A 429 0.08 -8.26 -13.30
CA PHE A 429 -0.20 -9.24 -12.25
C PHE A 429 -1.59 -9.84 -12.40
N ARG A 430 -2.64 -9.01 -12.57
CA ARG A 430 -4.01 -9.50 -12.69
C ARG A 430 -4.18 -10.42 -13.91
N ALA A 431 -3.57 -10.07 -15.05
CA ALA A 431 -3.56 -10.92 -16.25
C ALA A 431 -2.75 -12.21 -16.04
N ALA A 432 -1.53 -12.11 -15.50
CA ALA A 432 -0.64 -13.24 -15.21
C ALA A 432 -1.29 -14.22 -14.22
N ASN A 433 -1.88 -13.71 -13.15
CA ASN A 433 -2.52 -14.50 -12.10
C ASN A 433 -3.77 -15.20 -12.64
N ALA A 434 -4.59 -14.54 -13.45
CA ALA A 434 -5.71 -15.18 -14.15
C ALA A 434 -5.24 -16.33 -15.05
N ALA A 435 -4.18 -16.12 -15.84
CA ALA A 435 -3.58 -17.14 -16.69
C ALA A 435 -3.00 -18.32 -15.87
N VAL A 436 -2.25 -18.04 -14.80
CA VAL A 436 -1.66 -19.06 -13.92
C VAL A 436 -2.73 -19.87 -13.17
N ASN A 437 -3.80 -19.24 -12.70
CA ASN A 437 -4.92 -19.95 -12.06
C ASN A 437 -5.74 -20.81 -13.04
N THR A 438 -5.85 -20.38 -14.30
CA THR A 438 -6.61 -21.11 -15.34
C THR A 438 -5.81 -22.26 -15.94
N TYR A 439 -4.53 -22.05 -16.25
CA TYR A 439 -3.70 -22.97 -17.03
C TYR A 439 -2.57 -23.65 -16.23
N GLY A 440 -2.27 -23.16 -15.03
CA GLY A 440 -1.12 -23.58 -14.23
C GLY A 440 0.18 -22.92 -14.67
N LEU A 441 1.02 -22.55 -13.69
CA LEU A 441 2.26 -21.77 -13.89
C LEU A 441 3.12 -22.30 -15.06
N ARG A 442 3.32 -23.61 -15.13
CA ARG A 442 4.15 -24.24 -16.17
C ARG A 442 3.63 -23.98 -17.59
N ARG A 443 2.34 -24.16 -17.83
CA ARG A 443 1.74 -23.95 -19.16
C ARG A 443 1.72 -22.48 -19.55
N THR A 444 1.46 -21.60 -18.58
CA THR A 444 1.55 -20.15 -18.78
C THR A 444 2.97 -19.74 -19.20
N LEU A 445 4.01 -20.25 -18.53
CA LEU A 445 5.41 -19.98 -18.90
C LEU A 445 5.76 -20.54 -20.28
N ASP A 446 5.41 -21.80 -20.55
CA ASP A 446 5.67 -22.41 -21.87
C ASP A 446 4.92 -21.66 -23.00
N HIS A 447 3.74 -21.08 -22.74
CA HIS A 447 3.02 -20.20 -23.67
C HIS A 447 3.74 -18.85 -23.85
N ILE A 448 4.10 -18.15 -22.77
CA ILE A 448 4.86 -16.89 -22.81
C ILE A 448 6.14 -17.06 -23.62
N ARG A 449 6.81 -18.22 -23.51
CA ARG A 449 8.03 -18.53 -24.27
C ARG A 449 7.80 -18.61 -25.78
N LEU A 450 6.61 -19.03 -26.20
CA LEU A 450 6.24 -19.21 -27.61
C LEU A 450 5.64 -17.95 -28.24
N THR A 451 4.88 -17.16 -27.47
CA THR A 451 4.07 -16.04 -27.99
C THR A 451 4.48 -14.65 -27.48
N GLY A 452 5.32 -14.59 -26.44
CA GLY A 452 5.68 -13.35 -25.73
C GLY A 452 4.56 -12.73 -24.89
N ASN A 453 3.40 -13.40 -24.78
CA ASN A 453 2.17 -12.89 -24.17
C ASN A 453 1.58 -13.90 -23.18
N PHE A 454 0.58 -13.49 -22.38
CA PHE A 454 -0.20 -14.43 -21.57
C PHE A 454 -1.19 -15.22 -22.44
N PRO A 455 -1.48 -16.49 -22.10
CA PRO A 455 -2.60 -17.21 -22.70
C PRO A 455 -3.93 -16.55 -22.29
N LEU A 456 -4.81 -16.36 -23.28
CA LEU A 456 -6.17 -15.81 -23.12
C LEU A 456 -7.16 -16.86 -22.61
#